data_AF-A0A218KPM1-F1
#
_entry.id   AF-A0A218KPM1-F1
#
_cell.length_a   1.000
_cell.length_b   1.000
_cell.length_c   1.000
_cell.angle_alpha   90.00
_cell.angle_beta   90.00
_cell.angle_gamma   90.00
#
_symmetry.space_group_name_H-M   'P 1'
#
loop_
_entity.id
_entity.type
_entity.pdbx_description
1 polymer ?
#
loop_
_entity_poly.entity_id
_entity_poly.type
_entity_poly.pdbx_seq_one_letter_code
_entity_poly.pdbx_strand_id
1 'polypeptide(L)'
;MVKKITASGNNAKTELLNLIKSVIEEKNWKQREAANVLKLDQPKVSSIVNLKAKRFSLEKIFTLLSRLDHEIEITVKKTNLD
;
A
#
# COMPACT_ATOMS: atom_id res chain seq x y z
N MET A 1 12.31 -4.86 9.44
CA MET A 1 12.42 -3.39 9.67
C MET A 1 11.00 -2.85 9.80
N VAL A 2 10.68 -2.13 10.88
CA VAL A 2 9.34 -1.53 11.06
C VAL A 2 9.34 -0.16 10.42
N LYS A 3 8.47 0.06 9.42
CA LYS A 3 8.30 1.38 8.78
C LYS A 3 7.08 2.08 9.39
N LYS A 4 7.34 3.10 10.21
CA LYS A 4 6.26 3.95 10.73
C LYS A 4 5.75 4.87 9.63
N ILE A 5 4.47 4.74 9.28
CA ILE A 5 3.80 5.63 8.32
C ILE A 5 3.08 6.71 9.13
N THR A 6 3.46 7.97 8.93
CA THR A 6 2.76 9.12 9.52
C THR A 6 1.97 9.79 8.42
N ALA A 7 0.65 9.73 8.47
CA ALA A 7 -0.21 10.34 7.46
C ALA A 7 -1.43 11.00 8.09
N SER A 8 -1.74 12.21 7.64
CA SER A 8 -2.97 12.93 7.98
C SER A 8 -4.03 12.67 6.90
N GLY A 9 -5.18 12.12 7.30
CA GLY A 9 -6.35 11.92 6.42
C GLY A 9 -6.08 11.11 5.15
N ASN A 10 -6.43 11.68 3.98
CA ASN A 10 -6.36 11.02 2.67
C ASN A 10 -4.96 10.57 2.24
N ASN A 11 -3.91 11.04 2.90
CA ASN A 11 -2.53 10.68 2.58
C ASN A 11 -2.18 9.25 3.00
N ALA A 12 -2.90 8.66 3.98
CA ALA A 12 -2.56 7.33 4.50
C ALA A 12 -2.62 6.25 3.42
N LYS A 13 -3.66 6.28 2.57
CA LYS A 13 -3.79 5.34 1.45
C LYS A 13 -2.66 5.51 0.43
N THR A 14 -2.28 6.75 0.14
CA THR A 14 -1.21 7.05 -0.81
C THR A 14 0.14 6.54 -0.30
N GLU A 15 0.44 6.75 0.98
CA GLU A 15 1.67 6.25 1.62
C GLU A 15 1.74 4.71 1.60
N LEU A 16 0.63 4.04 1.93
CA LEU A 16 0.56 2.57 1.87
C LEU A 16 0.69 2.04 0.44
N LEU A 17 0.09 2.71 -0.55
CA LEU A 17 0.30 2.37 -1.97
C LEU A 17 1.75 2.60 -2.40
N ASN A 18 2.39 3.64 -1.88
CA ASN A 18 3.80 3.91 -2.15
C ASN A 18 4.70 2.81 -1.59
N LEU A 19 4.37 2.23 -0.43
CA LEU A 19 5.06 1.05 0.08
C LEU A 19 4.93 -0.15 -0.87
N ILE A 20 3.72 -0.44 -1.36
CA ILE A 20 3.49 -1.52 -2.35
C ILE A 20 4.30 -1.25 -3.62
N LYS A 21 4.31 -0.01 -4.11
CA LYS A 21 5.09 0.41 -5.27
C LYS A 21 6.59 0.17 -5.05
N SER A 22 7.15 0.58 -3.91
CA SER A 22 8.56 0.37 -3.59
C SER A 22 8.93 -1.11 -3.61
N VAL A 23 8.08 -1.99 -3.06
CA VAL A 23 8.32 -3.45 -3.12
C VAL A 23 8.34 -3.97 -4.56
N ILE A 24 7.44 -3.49 -5.43
CA ILE A 24 7.43 -3.86 -6.86
C ILE A 24 8.75 -3.43 -7.54
N GLU A 25 9.22 -2.22 -7.25
CA GLU A 25 10.46 -1.66 -7.80
C GLU A 25 11.70 -2.40 -7.28
N GLU A 26 11.79 -2.65 -5.96
CA GLU A 26 12.89 -3.38 -5.32
C GLU A 26 13.02 -4.82 -5.84
N LYS A 27 11.89 -5.47 -6.16
CA LYS A 27 11.84 -6.81 -6.75
C LYS A 27 12.08 -6.81 -8.26
N ASN A 28 12.24 -5.64 -8.89
CA ASN A 28 12.34 -5.46 -10.34
C ASN A 28 11.19 -6.11 -11.12
N TRP A 29 9.99 -6.15 -10.55
CA TRP A 29 8.84 -6.75 -11.21
C TRP A 29 8.26 -5.83 -12.28
N LYS A 30 8.04 -6.39 -13.47
CA LYS A 30 7.14 -5.80 -14.47
C LYS A 30 5.72 -5.81 -13.91
N GLN A 31 4.88 -4.89 -14.39
CA GLN A 31 3.50 -4.78 -13.91
C GLN A 31 2.68 -6.07 -14.04
N ARG A 32 2.96 -6.91 -15.06
CA ARG A 32 2.30 -8.23 -15.22
C ARG A 32 2.73 -9.24 -14.17
N GLU A 33 4.00 -9.23 -13.75
CA GLU A 33 4.52 -10.11 -12.71
C GLU A 33 3.93 -9.72 -11.35
N ALA A 34 3.94 -8.42 -11.04
CA ALA A 34 3.28 -7.89 -9.86
C ALA A 34 1.77 -8.19 -9.85
N ALA A 35 1.10 -8.18 -11.02
CA ALA A 35 -0.31 -8.52 -11.12
C ALA A 35 -0.58 -9.97 -10.69
N ASN A 36 0.28 -10.91 -11.09
CA ASN A 36 0.19 -12.31 -10.69
C ASN A 36 0.39 -12.48 -9.18
N VAL A 37 1.46 -11.88 -8.61
CA VAL A 37 1.77 -11.95 -7.17
C VAL A 37 0.65 -11.33 -6.34
N LEU A 38 0.19 -10.15 -6.72
CA LEU A 38 -0.85 -9.41 -6.00
C LEU A 38 -2.26 -9.96 -6.25
N LYS A 39 -2.43 -10.93 -7.15
CA LYS A 39 -3.72 -11.45 -7.62
C LYS A 39 -4.65 -10.32 -8.08
N LEU A 40 -4.15 -9.50 -9.00
CA LEU A 40 -4.81 -8.36 -9.61
C LEU A 40 -4.75 -8.45 -11.14
N ASP A 41 -5.55 -7.63 -11.80
CA ASP A 41 -5.30 -7.32 -13.22
C ASP A 41 -4.18 -6.27 -13.35
N GLN A 42 -3.52 -6.25 -14.51
CA GLN A 42 -2.43 -5.30 -14.78
C GLN A 42 -2.87 -3.81 -14.71
N PRO A 43 -4.08 -3.41 -15.13
CA PRO A 43 -4.57 -2.04 -14.94
C PRO A 43 -4.65 -1.58 -13.47
N LYS A 44 -5.01 -2.48 -12.54
CA LYS A 44 -4.97 -2.20 -11.10
C LYS A 44 -3.54 -2.02 -10.62
N VAL A 45 -2.58 -2.82 -11.10
CA VAL A 45 -1.15 -2.62 -10.78
C VAL A 45 -0.66 -1.26 -11.30
N SER A 46 -1.02 -0.88 -12.52
CA SER A 46 -0.73 0.47 -13.04
C SER A 46 -1.33 1.56 -12.15
N SER A 47 -2.53 1.35 -11.61
CA SER A 47 -3.15 2.29 -10.67
C SER A 47 -2.38 2.39 -9.35
N ILE A 48 -1.77 1.30 -8.87
CA ILE A 48 -0.88 1.30 -7.69
C ILE A 48 0.40 2.09 -7.97
N VAL A 49 1.09 1.79 -9.08
CA VAL A 49 2.36 2.45 -9.47
C VAL A 49 2.18 3.96 -9.66
N ASN A 50 0.99 4.38 -10.11
CA ASN A 50 0.61 5.78 -10.27
C ASN A 50 -0.08 6.39 -9.04
N LEU A 51 -0.05 5.71 -7.88
CA LEU A 51 -0.59 6.17 -6.60
C LEU A 51 -2.06 6.65 -6.65
N LYS A 52 -2.90 5.99 -7.46
CA LYS A 52 -4.33 6.32 -7.61
C LYS A 52 -5.17 5.81 -6.43
N ALA A 53 -4.90 6.33 -5.23
CA ALA A 53 -5.45 5.88 -3.95
C ALA A 53 -6.98 5.84 -3.89
N LYS A 54 -7.68 6.75 -4.58
CA LYS A 54 -9.16 6.78 -4.64
C LYS A 54 -9.78 5.49 -5.23
N ARG A 55 -9.00 4.69 -5.98
CA ARG A 55 -9.47 3.43 -6.60
C ARG A 55 -9.41 2.23 -5.66
N PHE A 56 -8.89 2.41 -4.44
CA PHE A 56 -8.66 1.33 -3.49
C PHE A 56 -9.27 1.66 -2.13
N SER A 57 -9.94 0.67 -1.53
CA SER A 57 -10.30 0.71 -0.12
C SER A 57 -9.06 0.44 0.75
N LEU A 58 -9.11 0.80 2.04
CA LEU A 58 -8.00 0.51 2.97
C LEU A 58 -7.82 -1.00 3.14
N GLU A 59 -8.92 -1.74 3.26
CA GLU A 59 -8.97 -3.20 3.39
C GLU A 59 -8.29 -3.87 2.18
N LYS A 60 -8.52 -3.32 0.98
CA LYS A 60 -7.85 -3.82 -0.23
C LYS A 60 -6.35 -3.60 -0.15
N ILE A 61 -5.90 -2.41 0.25
CA ILE A 61 -4.48 -2.08 0.40
C ILE A 61 -3.83 -3.00 1.44
N PHE A 62 -4.48 -3.26 2.58
CA PHE A 62 -3.99 -4.18 3.59
C PHE A 62 -3.83 -5.60 3.05
N THR A 63 -4.83 -6.10 2.32
CA THR A 63 -4.75 -7.41 1.67
C THR A 63 -3.57 -7.50 0.69
N LEU A 64 -3.24 -6.42 -0.02
CA LEU A 64 -2.10 -6.39 -0.93
C LEU A 64 -0.76 -6.41 -0.18
N LEU A 65 -0.65 -5.65 0.91
CA LEU A 65 0.53 -5.66 1.78
C LEU A 65 0.76 -7.04 2.41
N SER A 66 -0.29 -7.71 2.89
CA SER A 66 -0.17 -9.08 3.40
C SER A 66 0.30 -10.09 2.34
N ARG A 67 -0.06 -9.89 1.05
CA ARG A 67 0.46 -10.73 -0.05
C ARG A 67 1.92 -10.46 -0.40
N LEU A 68 2.45 -9.34 0.08
CA LEU A 68 3.87 -9.00 -0.02
C LEU A 68 4.61 -9.31 1.28
N ASP A 69 4.04 -10.18 2.14
CA ASP A 69 4.60 -10.60 3.42
C ASP A 69 4.81 -9.44 4.42
N HIS A 70 3.98 -8.39 4.34
CA HIS A 70 3.98 -7.31 5.31
C HIS A 70 2.89 -7.53 6.36
N GLU A 71 3.30 -7.54 7.62
CA GLU A 71 2.42 -7.41 8.78
C GLU A 71 2.11 -5.94 9.05
N ILE A 72 0.87 -5.65 9.48
CA ILE A 72 0.37 -4.29 9.64
C ILE A 72 -0.09 -4.12 11.09
N GLU A 73 0.56 -3.20 11.81
CA GLU A 73 0.12 -2.73 13.12
C GLU A 73 -0.48 -1.32 12.99
N ILE A 74 -1.70 -1.12 13.47
CA ILE A 74 -2.38 0.17 13.44
C ILE A 74 -2.48 0.71 14.87
N THR A 75 -1.81 1.83 15.14
CA THR A 75 -1.92 2.54 16.42
C THR A 75 -2.69 3.83 16.24
N VAL A 76 -3.81 3.98 16.95
CA VAL A 76 -4.55 5.25 17.04
C VAL A 76 -4.25 5.88 18.40
N LYS A 77 -3.72 7.10 18.40
CA LYS A 77 -3.45 7.87 19.63
C LYS A 77 -4.34 9.10 19.66
N LYS A 78 -4.84 9.45 20.84
CA LYS A 78 -5.51 10.73 21.06
C LYS A 78 -4.44 11.83 20.95
N THR A 79 -4.62 12.79 20.04
CA THR A 79 -3.89 14.06 20.09
C THR A 79 -4.51 14.84 21.25
N ASN A 80 -3.72 15.16 22.27
CA ASN A 80 -4.14 15.68 23.59
C ASN A 80 -5.44 16.53 23.59
N LEU A 81 -6.39 16.17 24.46
CA LEU A 81 -7.23 17.16 25.13
C LEU A 81 -6.45 17.49 26.41
N ASP A 82 -5.71 18.59 26.39
CA ASP A 82 -5.41 19.45 27.53
C ASP A 82 -5.30 20.87 26.99
#